data_AF-A0A955KZY1-F1
#
_entry.id   AF-A0A955KZY1-F1
#
_cell.length_a   1.000
_cell.length_b   1.000
_cell.length_c   1.000
_cell.angle_alpha   90.00
_cell.angle_beta   90.00
_cell.angle_gamma   90.00
#
_symmetry.space_group_name_H-M   'P 1'
#
loop_
_entity.id
_entity.type
_entity.pdbx_description
1 polymer ?
#
loop_
_entity_poly.entity_id
_entity_poly.type
_entity_poly.pdbx_seq_one_letter_code
_entity_poly.pdbx_strand_id
1 'polypeptide(L)'
;DGYGLSDSSVQSILDQGGQLIITVDCGIKDVGRVKEYVAGGLEFVITDHHTLPEDSDGKRFVSEEALSVVHPRYPGHEYPFPDICGTTVAWKLCQAIAAESGLDDKLEEYLDLVALATACDVMPLVDENRIIVAHGLDHLRSTDKLGLQQLVTIAGHSLPDIDTYHLGYVIGPRLNAAGRLESALDSLRLLTTTSHRQAADLAGKLQSLNLQRQEMTQSLLDEAEAQIAEMPVDQRLFLVHGEGWPEGIVGLVAGKLAEKYSRPVLVASQSGDELVGSARGPESFHLADSLRKLTHLLTRHGGHAQAAGFGIKADKLGQFTDEITALAKTKLGKGKLEPKLDIDLLTDLELVSLAELENLQAFGPFGFGNPRPIWAFLGLQVLSAKAIGKQQQHLKFTLANEKGQTISALAFRAKPEWREFVPGEVVDVAGDVNINEWNGRKEIQLIVK
;
A
#
# COMPACT_ATOMS: atom_id res chain seq x y z
N ASP A 1 -9.86 6.62 17.32
CA ASP A 1 -11.22 6.05 17.29
C ASP A 1 -11.49 5.13 16.09
N GLY A 2 -10.45 4.52 15.49
CA GLY A 2 -10.62 3.70 14.27
C GLY A 2 -10.75 4.54 13.00
N TYR A 3 -11.23 3.92 11.93
CA TYR A 3 -11.45 4.54 10.62
C TYR A 3 -12.87 5.15 10.53
N GLY A 4 -12.99 6.30 9.87
CA GLY A 4 -14.26 7.01 9.65
C GLY A 4 -14.55 8.08 10.70
N LEU A 5 -15.74 8.66 10.61
CA LEU A 5 -16.23 9.61 11.61
C LEU A 5 -16.53 8.88 12.92
N SER A 6 -16.42 9.58 14.05
CA SER A 6 -16.85 9.07 15.36
C SER A 6 -17.58 10.18 16.11
N ASP A 7 -18.54 9.79 16.96
CA ASP A 7 -19.37 10.75 17.69
C ASP A 7 -18.51 11.62 18.61
N SER A 8 -17.45 11.04 19.20
CA SER A 8 -16.43 11.73 19.98
C SER A 8 -15.72 12.82 19.15
N SER A 9 -15.32 12.50 17.91
CA SER A 9 -14.61 13.45 17.06
C SER A 9 -15.50 14.60 16.61
N VAL A 10 -16.76 14.31 16.24
CA VAL A 10 -17.71 15.36 15.84
C VAL A 10 -18.10 16.23 17.02
N GLN A 11 -18.35 15.63 18.20
CA GLN A 11 -18.66 16.39 19.40
C GLN A 11 -17.50 17.31 19.82
N SER A 12 -16.26 16.84 19.72
CA SER A 12 -15.09 17.69 19.98
C SER A 12 -15.01 18.92 19.07
N ILE A 13 -15.48 18.82 17.82
CA ILE A 13 -15.52 19.96 16.88
C ILE A 13 -16.62 20.94 17.28
N LEU A 14 -17.80 20.42 17.64
CA LEU A 14 -18.92 21.22 18.15
C LEU A 14 -18.55 21.98 19.43
N ASP A 15 -17.86 21.30 20.36
CA ASP A 15 -17.40 21.89 21.63
C ASP A 15 -16.38 23.02 21.40
N GLN A 16 -15.66 23.00 20.28
CA GLN A 16 -14.75 24.06 19.84
C GLN A 16 -15.46 25.18 19.05
N GLY A 17 -16.78 25.08 18.86
CA GLY A 17 -17.58 26.05 18.11
C GLY A 17 -17.51 25.88 16.59
N GLY A 18 -17.08 24.71 16.09
CA GLY A 18 -17.07 24.41 14.66
C GLY A 18 -18.48 24.34 14.07
N GLN A 19 -18.65 24.93 12.89
CA GLN A 19 -19.95 25.01 12.18
C GLN A 19 -19.94 24.28 10.83
N LEU A 20 -18.77 23.92 10.33
CA LEU A 20 -18.56 23.20 9.08
C LEU A 20 -17.50 22.12 9.28
N ILE A 21 -17.79 20.91 8.82
CA ILE A 21 -16.83 19.80 8.73
C ILE A 21 -16.59 19.46 7.27
N ILE A 22 -15.31 19.51 6.87
CA ILE A 22 -14.86 18.98 5.58
C ILE A 22 -14.09 17.69 5.87
N THR A 23 -14.61 16.55 5.44
CA THR A 23 -13.88 15.28 5.55
C THR A 23 -12.90 15.14 4.40
N VAL A 24 -11.78 14.47 4.66
CA VAL A 24 -10.81 14.08 3.64
C VAL A 24 -10.56 12.59 3.79
N ASP A 25 -10.66 11.86 2.69
CA ASP A 25 -10.36 10.42 2.60
C ASP A 25 -11.28 9.53 3.48
N CYS A 26 -12.44 10.06 3.87
CA CYS A 26 -13.43 9.35 4.68
C CYS A 26 -14.81 9.99 4.63
N GLY A 27 -15.80 9.32 5.22
CA GLY A 27 -17.15 9.84 5.45
C GLY A 27 -18.22 9.28 4.52
N ILE A 28 -17.86 8.70 3.36
CA ILE A 28 -18.87 8.23 2.39
C ILE A 28 -19.74 7.06 2.90
N LYS A 29 -19.23 6.33 3.90
CA LYS A 29 -19.94 5.23 4.58
C LYS A 29 -20.62 5.67 5.88
N ASP A 30 -20.36 6.89 6.35
CA ASP A 30 -20.87 7.41 7.63
C ASP A 30 -22.13 8.28 7.46
N VAL A 31 -22.79 8.22 6.30
CA VAL A 31 -23.95 9.03 5.91
C VAL A 31 -25.03 9.10 6.99
N GLY A 32 -25.36 7.96 7.63
CA GLY A 32 -26.38 7.91 8.69
C GLY A 32 -26.02 8.81 9.87
N ARG A 33 -24.77 8.73 10.34
CA ARG A 33 -24.23 9.58 11.40
C ARG A 33 -24.22 11.06 10.97
N VAL A 34 -23.78 11.34 9.74
CA VAL A 34 -23.71 12.73 9.25
C VAL A 34 -25.09 13.39 9.26
N LYS A 35 -26.16 12.67 8.88
CA LYS A 35 -27.54 13.19 8.93
C LYS A 35 -27.97 13.66 10.32
N GLU A 36 -27.58 12.94 11.37
CA GLU A 36 -27.94 13.29 12.74
C GLU A 36 -27.35 14.65 13.14
N TYR A 37 -26.10 14.92 12.76
CA TYR A 37 -25.43 16.19 13.04
C TYR A 37 -25.91 17.34 12.14
N VAL A 38 -26.22 17.05 10.88
CA VAL A 38 -26.80 18.05 9.96
C VAL A 38 -28.17 18.53 10.46
N ALA A 39 -29.00 17.62 11.00
CA ALA A 39 -30.26 17.99 11.64
C ALA A 39 -30.06 18.91 12.88
N GLY A 40 -28.88 18.84 13.51
CA GLY A 40 -28.45 19.73 14.59
C GLY A 40 -27.87 21.08 14.14
N GLY A 41 -27.83 21.35 12.83
CA GLY A 41 -27.33 22.60 12.25
C GLY A 41 -25.84 22.63 11.89
N LEU A 42 -25.16 21.47 11.94
CA LEU A 42 -23.75 21.35 11.51
C LEU A 42 -23.66 21.15 9.99
N GLU A 43 -22.85 21.95 9.30
CA GLU A 43 -22.65 21.78 7.86
C GLU A 43 -21.58 20.72 7.57
N PHE A 44 -21.75 19.95 6.49
CA PHE A 44 -20.80 18.93 6.06
C PHE A 44 -20.48 19.03 4.57
N VAL A 45 -19.19 18.86 4.26
CA VAL A 45 -18.69 18.50 2.93
C VAL A 45 -17.90 17.21 3.06
N ILE A 46 -18.33 16.18 2.35
CA ILE A 46 -17.64 14.88 2.34
C ILE A 46 -16.73 14.85 1.12
N THR A 47 -15.41 14.70 1.32
CA THR A 47 -14.47 14.39 0.23
C THR A 47 -13.88 13.01 0.45
N ASP A 48 -14.13 12.10 -0.49
CA ASP A 48 -13.79 10.69 -0.35
C ASP A 48 -13.62 10.05 -1.74
N HIS A 49 -13.01 8.88 -1.78
CA HIS A 49 -12.76 8.09 -2.99
C HIS A 49 -13.08 6.60 -2.83
N HIS A 50 -13.36 6.16 -1.59
CA HIS A 50 -13.65 4.77 -1.25
C HIS A 50 -14.90 4.23 -1.95
N THR A 51 -15.10 2.90 -1.95
CA THR A 51 -16.30 2.32 -2.56
C THR A 51 -17.58 2.86 -1.91
N LEU A 52 -18.49 3.32 -2.77
CA LEU A 52 -19.82 3.82 -2.41
C LEU A 52 -20.67 2.73 -1.74
N PRO A 53 -21.59 3.11 -0.83
CA PRO A 53 -22.65 2.22 -0.37
C PRO A 53 -23.48 1.67 -1.54
N GLU A 54 -23.94 0.42 -1.39
CA GLU A 54 -24.81 -0.27 -2.35
C GLU A 54 -26.12 -0.66 -1.65
N ASP A 55 -27.24 -0.54 -2.34
CA ASP A 55 -28.54 -0.99 -1.85
C ASP A 55 -28.72 -2.52 -1.99
N SER A 56 -29.90 -3.05 -1.66
CA SER A 56 -30.19 -4.48 -1.76
C SER A 56 -30.09 -5.05 -3.17
N ASP A 57 -30.22 -4.20 -4.19
CA ASP A 57 -30.12 -4.56 -5.60
C ASP A 57 -28.70 -4.34 -6.15
N GLY A 58 -27.74 -3.97 -5.30
CA GLY A 58 -26.35 -3.69 -5.68
C GLY A 58 -26.16 -2.34 -6.37
N LYS A 59 -27.18 -1.46 -6.35
CA LYS A 59 -27.08 -0.14 -6.95
C LYS A 59 -26.36 0.80 -5.98
N ARG A 60 -25.31 1.45 -6.48
CA ARG A 60 -24.57 2.47 -5.72
C ARG A 60 -25.44 3.68 -5.47
N PHE A 61 -25.41 4.18 -4.24
CA PHE A 61 -26.16 5.38 -3.87
C PHE A 61 -25.33 6.29 -2.97
N VAL A 62 -25.62 7.58 -3.08
CA VAL A 62 -25.23 8.62 -2.14
C VAL A 62 -26.53 9.20 -1.62
N SER A 63 -26.65 9.40 -0.31
CA SER A 63 -27.89 9.95 0.25
C SER A 63 -28.08 11.40 -0.19
N GLU A 64 -29.14 11.65 -0.96
CA GLU A 64 -29.50 12.97 -1.50
C GLU A 64 -29.95 13.98 -0.42
N GLU A 65 -30.25 13.53 0.79
CA GLU A 65 -31.07 14.30 1.75
C GLU A 65 -30.41 15.54 2.39
N ALA A 66 -29.08 15.74 2.35
CA ALA A 66 -28.45 17.00 2.80
C ALA A 66 -26.92 17.10 2.61
N LEU A 67 -26.29 16.24 1.80
CA LEU A 67 -24.84 16.06 1.85
C LEU A 67 -24.16 16.68 0.62
N SER A 68 -23.31 17.67 0.84
CA SER A 68 -22.34 18.09 -0.18
C SER A 68 -21.26 17.01 -0.26
N VAL A 69 -21.29 16.18 -1.30
CA VAL A 69 -20.35 15.08 -1.49
C VAL A 69 -19.52 15.32 -2.75
N VAL A 70 -18.20 15.30 -2.59
CA VAL A 70 -17.23 15.29 -3.69
C VAL A 70 -16.63 13.89 -3.76
N HIS A 71 -17.00 13.15 -4.79
CA HIS A 71 -16.58 11.77 -4.97
C HIS A 71 -16.38 11.46 -6.46
N PRO A 72 -15.25 10.83 -6.86
CA PRO A 72 -14.95 10.56 -8.27
C PRO A 72 -15.98 9.62 -8.94
N ARG A 73 -16.69 8.83 -8.13
CA ARG A 73 -17.72 7.89 -8.59
C ARG A 73 -19.15 8.33 -8.28
N TYR A 74 -19.39 9.62 -8.04
CA TYR A 74 -20.72 10.12 -7.70
C TYR A 74 -21.74 9.72 -8.79
N PRO A 75 -22.87 9.05 -8.45
CA PRO A 75 -23.80 8.52 -9.44
C PRO A 75 -24.35 9.61 -10.39
N GLY A 76 -24.21 9.40 -11.70
CA GLY A 76 -24.70 10.34 -12.73
C GLY A 76 -23.79 11.56 -12.96
N HIS A 77 -22.69 11.67 -12.21
CA HIS A 77 -21.68 12.73 -12.33
C HIS A 77 -20.27 12.13 -12.22
N GLU A 78 -20.04 11.01 -12.90
CA GLU A 78 -18.79 10.27 -12.80
C GLU A 78 -17.61 11.09 -13.34
N TYR A 79 -16.54 11.16 -12.54
CA TYR A 79 -15.30 11.79 -12.94
C TYR A 79 -14.61 10.94 -14.02
N PRO A 80 -14.00 11.55 -15.07
CA PRO A 80 -13.45 10.79 -16.20
C PRO A 80 -12.45 9.72 -15.81
N PHE A 81 -11.64 9.98 -14.78
CA PHE A 81 -10.68 9.04 -14.24
C PHE A 81 -10.93 8.82 -12.73
N PRO A 82 -11.73 7.82 -12.33
CA PRO A 82 -12.22 7.72 -10.97
C PRO A 82 -11.22 7.12 -9.96
N ASP A 83 -10.07 6.63 -10.42
CA ASP A 83 -9.05 5.96 -9.60
C ASP A 83 -8.06 6.95 -8.98
N ILE A 84 -8.57 8.02 -8.36
CA ILE A 84 -7.79 9.03 -7.64
C ILE A 84 -7.87 8.82 -6.12
N CYS A 85 -6.82 9.22 -5.39
CA CYS A 85 -6.80 9.11 -3.92
C CYS A 85 -7.59 10.26 -3.25
N GLY A 86 -7.95 10.10 -1.97
CA GLY A 86 -8.66 11.13 -1.21
C GLY A 86 -7.95 12.48 -1.17
N THR A 87 -6.61 12.51 -1.14
CA THR A 87 -5.84 13.77 -1.20
C THR A 87 -5.97 14.46 -2.56
N THR A 88 -6.04 13.71 -3.67
CA THR A 88 -6.30 14.28 -4.99
C THR A 88 -7.70 14.89 -5.05
N VAL A 89 -8.71 14.22 -4.46
CA VAL A 89 -10.08 14.77 -4.38
C VAL A 89 -10.09 16.09 -3.60
N ALA A 90 -9.43 16.14 -2.43
CA ALA A 90 -9.32 17.37 -1.64
C ALA A 90 -8.56 18.48 -2.38
N TRP A 91 -7.48 18.15 -3.10
CA TRP A 91 -6.73 19.10 -3.91
C TRP A 91 -7.58 19.68 -5.05
N LYS A 92 -8.37 18.84 -5.75
CA LYS A 92 -9.35 19.28 -6.77
C LYS A 92 -10.42 20.19 -6.19
N LEU A 93 -10.90 19.90 -4.97
CA LEU A 93 -11.83 20.80 -4.27
C LEU A 93 -11.17 22.17 -3.98
N CYS A 94 -9.93 22.18 -3.50
CA CYS A 94 -9.18 23.42 -3.30
C CYS A 94 -9.04 24.22 -4.61
N GLN A 95 -8.76 23.56 -5.75
CA GLN A 95 -8.69 24.21 -7.06
C GLN A 95 -10.03 24.86 -7.44
N ALA A 96 -11.14 24.14 -7.25
CA ALA A 96 -12.47 24.69 -7.52
C ALA A 96 -12.77 25.90 -6.63
N ILE A 97 -12.45 25.84 -5.33
CA ILE A 97 -12.64 26.95 -4.39
C ILE A 97 -11.78 28.16 -4.79
N ALA A 98 -10.52 27.95 -5.15
CA ALA A 98 -9.61 29.01 -5.56
C ALA A 98 -10.13 29.72 -6.83
N ALA A 99 -10.55 28.93 -7.84
CA ALA A 99 -11.11 29.45 -9.07
C ALA A 99 -12.37 30.30 -8.83
N GLU A 100 -13.31 29.81 -8.02
CA GLU A 100 -14.55 30.56 -7.73
C GLU A 100 -14.35 31.75 -6.81
N SER A 101 -13.31 31.73 -5.97
CA SER A 101 -12.96 32.84 -5.08
C SER A 101 -12.08 33.89 -5.75
N GLY A 102 -11.62 33.65 -7.00
CA GLY A 102 -10.65 34.49 -7.68
C GLY A 102 -9.29 34.56 -6.98
N LEU A 103 -8.95 33.53 -6.19
CA LEU A 103 -7.65 33.40 -5.54
C LEU A 103 -6.63 32.83 -6.51
N ASP A 104 -5.36 33.22 -6.32
CA ASP A 104 -4.24 32.68 -7.07
C ASP A 104 -4.13 31.16 -6.85
N ASP A 105 -4.01 30.38 -7.93
CA ASP A 105 -3.95 28.91 -7.88
C ASP A 105 -2.52 28.41 -7.58
N LYS A 106 -1.93 28.87 -6.47
CA LYS A 106 -0.61 28.39 -6.01
C LYS A 106 -0.66 26.96 -5.46
N LEU A 107 -1.67 26.17 -5.85
CA LEU A 107 -1.86 24.82 -5.35
C LEU A 107 -0.87 23.82 -5.92
N GLU A 108 -0.13 24.19 -6.98
CA GLU A 108 1.03 23.44 -7.49
C GLU A 108 2.10 23.22 -6.41
N GLU A 109 2.22 24.12 -5.43
CA GLU A 109 3.18 23.97 -4.33
C GLU A 109 2.91 22.73 -3.47
N TYR A 110 1.70 22.17 -3.51
CA TYR A 110 1.31 20.96 -2.76
C TYR A 110 1.40 19.67 -3.58
N LEU A 111 1.84 19.72 -4.84
CA LEU A 111 1.93 18.53 -5.69
C LEU A 111 2.83 17.43 -5.11
N ASP A 112 3.85 17.80 -4.32
CA ASP A 112 4.68 16.84 -3.60
C ASP A 112 3.89 16.01 -2.57
N LEU A 113 2.95 16.62 -1.85
CA LEU A 113 2.05 15.95 -0.92
C LEU A 113 0.99 15.13 -1.66
N VAL A 114 0.44 15.66 -2.76
CA VAL A 114 -0.55 14.92 -3.57
C VAL A 114 0.10 13.66 -4.16
N ALA A 115 1.29 13.78 -4.76
CA ALA A 115 2.01 12.63 -5.30
C ALA A 115 2.40 11.60 -4.23
N LEU A 116 2.84 12.07 -3.06
CA LEU A 116 3.11 11.21 -1.92
C LEU A 116 1.87 10.41 -1.50
N ALA A 117 0.71 11.07 -1.38
CA ALA A 117 -0.55 10.42 -1.04
C ALA A 117 -0.98 9.42 -2.12
N THR A 118 -0.97 9.81 -3.41
CA THR A 118 -1.31 8.94 -4.54
C THR A 118 -0.47 7.65 -4.54
N ALA A 119 0.83 7.76 -4.29
CA ALA A 119 1.73 6.61 -4.21
C ALA A 119 1.51 5.76 -2.92
N CYS A 120 1.27 6.40 -1.77
CA CYS A 120 1.01 5.70 -0.51
C CYS A 120 -0.30 4.93 -0.50
N ASP A 121 -1.29 5.44 -1.23
CA ASP A 121 -2.60 4.85 -1.40
C ASP A 121 -2.66 3.81 -2.54
N VAL A 122 -1.50 3.55 -3.16
CA VAL A 122 -1.32 2.52 -4.21
C VAL A 122 -2.28 2.74 -5.38
N MET A 123 -2.52 4.01 -5.74
CA MET A 123 -3.35 4.34 -6.89
C MET A 123 -2.64 3.98 -8.21
N PRO A 124 -3.37 3.59 -9.26
CA PRO A 124 -2.75 3.24 -10.54
C PRO A 124 -2.11 4.48 -11.17
N LEU A 125 -0.83 4.38 -11.53
CA LEU A 125 -0.02 5.44 -12.14
C LEU A 125 -0.21 5.49 -13.65
N VAL A 126 -1.47 5.64 -14.04
CA VAL A 126 -1.94 5.88 -15.41
C VAL A 126 -2.74 7.17 -15.44
N ASP A 127 -3.03 7.68 -16.63
CA ASP A 127 -3.87 8.87 -16.81
C ASP A 127 -3.44 10.05 -15.92
N GLU A 128 -4.37 10.74 -15.25
CA GLU A 128 -4.10 11.91 -14.41
C GLU A 128 -3.15 11.61 -13.24
N ASN A 129 -3.25 10.45 -12.59
CA ASN A 129 -2.33 10.09 -11.50
C ASN A 129 -0.88 10.04 -11.97
N ARG A 130 -0.63 9.57 -13.19
CA ARG A 130 0.72 9.56 -13.77
C ARG A 130 1.28 10.97 -13.89
N ILE A 131 0.46 11.92 -14.36
CA ILE A 131 0.83 13.33 -14.51
C ILE A 131 1.08 13.96 -13.14
N ILE A 132 0.16 13.78 -12.20
CA ILE A 132 0.27 14.28 -10.82
C ILE A 132 1.56 13.77 -10.17
N VAL A 133 1.82 12.47 -10.25
CA VAL A 133 3.00 11.87 -9.61
C VAL A 133 4.29 12.28 -10.32
N ALA A 134 4.30 12.42 -11.65
CA ALA A 134 5.47 12.91 -12.37
C ALA A 134 5.86 14.32 -11.92
N HIS A 135 4.91 15.27 -11.94
CA HIS A 135 5.17 16.64 -11.50
C HIS A 135 5.41 16.73 -9.99
N GLY A 136 4.69 15.97 -9.17
CA GLY A 136 4.89 15.95 -7.73
C GLY A 136 6.24 15.39 -7.31
N LEU A 137 6.82 14.45 -8.08
CA LEU A 137 8.21 14.01 -7.88
C LEU A 137 9.20 15.14 -8.17
N ASP A 138 8.99 15.91 -9.24
CA ASP A 138 9.84 17.06 -9.55
C ASP A 138 9.78 18.13 -8.45
N HIS A 139 8.58 18.40 -7.93
CA HIS A 139 8.40 19.29 -6.77
C HIS A 139 9.03 18.74 -5.49
N LEU A 140 8.92 17.42 -5.26
CA LEU A 140 9.48 16.81 -4.05
C LEU A 140 11.01 16.86 -4.05
N ARG A 141 11.65 16.65 -5.20
CA ARG A 141 13.13 16.69 -5.35
C ARG A 141 13.75 18.04 -4.99
N SER A 142 12.95 19.09 -4.96
CA SER A 142 13.35 20.46 -4.61
C SER A 142 12.46 21.09 -3.55
N THR A 143 11.73 20.29 -2.76
CA THR A 143 10.74 20.80 -1.79
C THR A 143 11.39 21.63 -0.68
N ASP A 144 10.73 22.73 -0.30
CA ASP A 144 11.08 23.54 0.88
C ASP A 144 10.36 23.07 2.16
N LYS A 145 9.52 22.03 2.07
CA LYS A 145 8.80 21.50 3.23
C LYS A 145 9.77 20.79 4.17
N LEU A 146 10.09 21.47 5.28
CA LEU A 146 11.06 21.00 6.28
C LEU A 146 10.79 19.56 6.74
N GLY A 147 9.52 19.20 6.94
CA GLY A 147 9.15 17.84 7.34
C GLY A 147 9.57 16.76 6.34
N LEU A 148 9.33 16.99 5.04
CA LEU A 148 9.71 16.06 3.98
C LEU A 148 11.23 15.98 3.83
N GLN A 149 11.92 17.13 3.89
CA GLN A 149 13.39 17.19 3.88
C GLN A 149 14.01 16.34 5.01
N GLN A 150 13.49 16.47 6.22
CA GLN A 150 13.98 15.70 7.38
C GLN A 150 13.67 14.22 7.26
N LEU A 151 12.49 13.83 6.74
CA LEU A 151 12.16 12.42 6.51
C LEU A 151 13.07 11.76 5.48
N VAL A 152 13.37 12.44 4.38
CA VAL A 152 14.27 11.94 3.34
C VAL A 152 15.69 11.79 3.91
N THR A 153 16.16 12.81 4.62
CA THR A 153 17.50 12.82 5.23
C THR A 153 17.65 11.70 6.27
N ILE A 154 16.71 11.55 7.21
CA ILE A 154 16.79 10.52 8.26
C ILE A 154 16.61 9.11 7.71
N ALA A 155 15.95 8.98 6.55
CA ALA A 155 15.88 7.72 5.82
C ALA A 155 17.20 7.35 5.11
N GLY A 156 18.19 8.25 5.09
CA GLY A 156 19.48 8.03 4.44
C GLY A 156 19.47 8.28 2.93
N HIS A 157 18.54 9.09 2.45
CA HIS A 157 18.38 9.43 1.03
C HIS A 157 18.60 10.92 0.79
N SER A 158 18.80 11.29 -0.48
CA SER A 158 18.86 12.67 -0.94
C SER A 158 17.58 13.01 -1.71
N LEU A 159 17.14 14.27 -1.65
CA LEU A 159 15.92 14.69 -2.38
C LEU A 159 16.03 14.47 -3.90
N PRO A 160 17.15 14.78 -4.58
CA PRO A 160 17.27 14.57 -6.03
C PRO A 160 17.05 13.11 -6.47
N ASP A 161 17.33 12.13 -5.61
CA ASP A 161 17.26 10.71 -5.94
C ASP A 161 15.86 10.09 -5.69
N ILE A 162 14.89 10.90 -5.27
CA ILE A 162 13.56 10.41 -4.92
C ILE A 162 12.77 10.00 -6.16
N ASP A 163 12.11 8.85 -6.04
CA ASP A 163 11.20 8.27 -7.01
C ASP A 163 9.96 7.66 -6.30
N THR A 164 9.10 7.00 -7.07
CA THR A 164 7.87 6.36 -6.55
C THR A 164 8.13 5.26 -5.52
N TYR A 165 9.26 4.55 -5.61
CA TYR A 165 9.64 3.56 -4.60
C TYR A 165 9.87 4.25 -3.26
N HIS A 166 10.57 5.39 -3.26
CA HIS A 166 10.80 6.15 -2.03
C HIS A 166 9.50 6.69 -1.42
N LEU A 167 8.54 7.14 -2.25
CA LEU A 167 7.23 7.57 -1.75
C LEU A 167 6.50 6.45 -1.00
N GLY A 168 6.29 5.31 -1.66
CA GLY A 168 5.46 4.22 -1.13
C GLY A 168 6.14 3.33 -0.09
N TYR A 169 7.46 3.17 -0.15
CA TYR A 169 8.20 2.20 0.66
C TYR A 169 9.22 2.80 1.63
N VAL A 170 9.50 4.11 1.54
CA VAL A 170 10.46 4.79 2.43
C VAL A 170 9.76 5.90 3.23
N ILE A 171 9.17 6.89 2.57
CA ILE A 171 8.56 8.06 3.22
C ILE A 171 7.19 7.70 3.80
N GLY A 172 6.29 7.16 2.99
CA GLY A 172 4.94 6.75 3.40
C GLY A 172 4.89 5.87 4.64
N PRO A 173 5.72 4.81 4.73
CA PRO A 173 5.69 3.92 5.90
C PRO A 173 6.09 4.61 7.22
N ARG A 174 6.89 5.68 7.17
CA ARG A 174 7.25 6.47 8.36
C ARG A 174 6.08 7.34 8.82
N LEU A 175 5.41 8.00 7.89
CA LEU A 175 4.19 8.76 8.17
C LEU A 175 3.09 7.85 8.72
N ASN A 176 2.92 6.67 8.14
CA ASN A 176 1.89 5.71 8.54
C ASN A 176 2.21 5.01 9.87
N ALA A 177 3.46 4.98 10.31
CA ALA A 177 3.84 4.34 11.57
C ALA A 177 3.18 5.01 12.78
N ALA A 178 3.06 6.34 12.75
CA ALA A 178 2.40 7.12 13.81
C ALA A 178 0.94 6.70 13.99
N GLY A 179 0.16 6.59 12.91
CA GLY A 179 -1.24 6.16 12.99
C GLY A 179 -1.43 4.68 13.38
N ARG A 180 -0.39 3.85 13.27
CA ARG A 180 -0.45 2.41 13.62
C ARG A 180 -0.07 2.12 15.07
N LEU A 181 0.81 2.93 15.65
CA LEU A 181 1.37 2.68 16.98
C LEU A 181 0.98 3.74 18.02
N GLU A 182 0.76 4.98 17.60
CA GLU A 182 0.48 6.11 18.49
C GLU A 182 -0.56 7.06 17.87
N SER A 183 -0.18 8.32 17.61
CA SER A 183 -1.07 9.37 17.11
C SER A 183 -0.67 9.82 15.71
N ALA A 184 -1.61 9.75 14.76
CA ALA A 184 -1.45 10.26 13.41
C ALA A 184 -1.20 11.79 13.36
N LEU A 185 -1.50 12.53 14.44
CA LEU A 185 -1.27 13.97 14.51
C LEU A 185 0.20 14.35 14.36
N ASP A 186 1.14 13.48 14.75
CA ASP A 186 2.56 13.79 14.61
C ASP A 186 3.00 13.82 13.14
N SER A 187 2.40 12.99 12.29
CA SER A 187 2.60 13.04 10.84
C SER A 187 2.05 14.33 10.25
N LEU A 188 0.84 14.75 10.66
CA LEU A 188 0.26 16.03 10.21
C LEU A 188 1.12 17.23 10.66
N ARG A 189 1.57 17.24 11.92
CA ARG A 189 2.43 18.30 12.46
C ARG A 189 3.77 18.35 11.74
N LEU A 190 4.32 17.21 11.35
CA LEU A 190 5.57 17.15 10.59
C LEU A 190 5.39 17.75 9.19
N LEU A 191 4.29 17.42 8.51
CA LEU A 191 4.04 17.93 7.15
C LEU A 191 3.70 19.43 7.11
N THR A 192 3.24 20.00 8.23
CA THR A 192 2.81 21.41 8.32
C THR A 192 3.76 22.32 9.11
N THR A 193 4.82 21.78 9.71
CA THR A 193 5.74 22.60 10.53
C THR A 193 6.65 23.49 9.68
N THR A 194 6.89 24.70 10.19
CA THR A 194 7.87 25.66 9.68
C THR A 194 9.11 25.77 10.57
N SER A 195 9.23 24.91 11.59
CA SER A 195 10.36 24.91 12.52
C SER A 195 11.32 23.77 12.22
N HIS A 196 12.58 24.08 11.90
CA HIS A 196 13.63 23.08 11.68
C HIS A 196 13.79 22.12 12.86
N ARG A 197 13.75 22.67 14.09
CA ARG A 197 13.85 21.86 15.30
C ARG A 197 12.67 20.90 15.41
N GLN A 198 11.45 21.40 15.25
CA GLN A 198 10.25 20.57 15.33
C GLN A 198 10.24 19.50 14.23
N ALA A 199 10.65 19.85 13.01
CA ALA A 199 10.76 18.91 11.89
C ALA A 199 11.75 17.78 12.21
N ALA A 200 12.94 18.10 12.74
CA ALA A 200 13.94 17.11 13.11
C ALA A 200 13.45 16.19 14.25
N ASP A 201 12.84 16.78 15.31
CA ASP A 201 12.31 16.03 16.45
C ASP A 201 11.18 15.07 16.02
N LEU A 202 10.22 15.55 15.21
CA LEU A 202 9.12 14.75 14.70
C LEU A 202 9.60 13.68 13.71
N ALA A 203 10.52 13.99 12.80
CA ALA A 203 11.10 13.01 11.88
C ALA A 203 11.85 11.90 12.64
N GLY A 204 12.60 12.25 13.69
CA GLY A 204 13.26 11.30 14.60
C GLY A 204 12.26 10.38 15.32
N LYS A 205 11.15 10.96 15.79
CA LYS A 205 10.05 10.20 16.39
C LYS A 205 9.42 9.21 15.39
N LEU A 206 9.02 9.69 14.20
CA LEU A 206 8.41 8.84 13.18
C LEU A 206 9.36 7.75 12.67
N GLN A 207 10.67 8.03 12.59
CA GLN A 207 11.68 7.02 12.30
C GLN A 207 11.72 5.93 13.38
N SER A 208 11.70 6.31 14.65
CA SER A 208 11.69 5.36 15.78
C SER A 208 10.43 4.48 15.75
N LEU A 209 9.26 5.08 15.57
CA LEU A 209 7.99 4.36 15.44
C LEU A 209 8.00 3.43 14.23
N ASN A 210 8.57 3.86 13.12
CA ASN A 210 8.70 3.03 11.93
C ASN A 210 9.55 1.77 12.18
N LEU A 211 10.66 1.90 12.90
CA LEU A 211 11.53 0.77 13.28
C LEU A 211 10.80 -0.19 14.23
N GLN A 212 10.19 0.34 15.30
CA GLN A 212 9.39 -0.46 16.24
C GLN A 212 8.27 -1.21 15.52
N ARG A 213 7.57 -0.55 14.60
CA ARG A 213 6.52 -1.13 13.76
C ARG A 213 7.07 -2.29 12.93
N GLN A 214 8.26 -2.15 12.34
CA GLN A 214 8.89 -3.21 11.54
C GLN A 214 9.29 -4.42 12.39
N GLU A 215 9.91 -4.20 13.55
CA GLU A 215 10.29 -5.25 14.50
C GLU A 215 9.07 -6.04 14.98
N MET A 216 8.03 -5.33 15.40
CA MET A 216 6.77 -5.93 15.84
C MET A 216 6.10 -6.71 14.71
N THR A 217 6.06 -6.16 13.50
CA THR A 217 5.52 -6.88 12.33
C THR A 217 6.29 -8.19 12.09
N GLN A 218 7.62 -8.19 12.27
CA GLN A 218 8.42 -9.40 12.10
C GLN A 218 8.12 -10.44 13.18
N SER A 219 8.09 -10.04 14.46
CA SER A 219 7.74 -10.94 15.57
C SER A 219 6.38 -11.62 15.35
N LEU A 220 5.37 -10.85 14.97
CA LEU A 220 4.02 -11.38 14.74
C LEU A 220 3.92 -12.25 13.49
N LEU A 221 4.77 -12.04 12.49
CA LEU A 221 4.88 -12.96 11.36
C LEU A 221 5.44 -14.30 11.80
N ASP A 222 6.48 -14.30 12.62
CA ASP A 222 7.10 -15.55 13.09
C ASP A 222 6.10 -16.37 13.92
N GLU A 223 5.31 -15.71 14.79
CA GLU A 223 4.21 -16.35 15.54
C GLU A 223 3.08 -16.87 14.64
N ALA A 224 2.65 -16.07 13.66
CA ALA A 224 1.62 -16.46 12.70
C ALA A 224 2.08 -17.65 11.83
N GLU A 225 3.34 -17.67 11.42
CA GLU A 225 3.92 -18.76 10.64
C GLU A 225 4.01 -20.06 11.45
N ALA A 226 4.29 -19.97 12.76
CA ALA A 226 4.22 -21.14 13.64
C ALA A 226 2.80 -21.72 13.70
N GLN A 227 1.76 -20.89 13.76
CA GLN A 227 0.37 -21.38 13.70
C GLN A 227 0.04 -22.02 12.34
N ILE A 228 0.49 -21.41 11.24
CA ILE A 228 0.28 -21.96 9.88
C ILE A 228 0.98 -23.31 9.72
N ALA A 229 2.16 -23.50 10.31
CA ALA A 229 2.91 -24.76 10.22
C ALA A 229 2.16 -25.96 10.82
N GLU A 230 1.27 -25.72 11.79
CA GLU A 230 0.43 -26.76 12.41
C GLU A 230 -0.85 -27.07 11.60
N MET A 231 -1.14 -26.28 10.55
CA MET A 231 -2.31 -26.48 9.70
C MET A 231 -2.07 -27.56 8.63
N PRO A 232 -3.13 -28.18 8.07
CA PRO A 232 -3.00 -29.10 6.95
C PRO A 232 -2.28 -28.47 5.74
N VAL A 233 -1.41 -29.22 5.08
CA VAL A 233 -0.63 -28.72 3.93
C VAL A 233 -1.53 -28.26 2.76
N ASP A 234 -2.70 -28.88 2.60
CA ASP A 234 -3.68 -28.57 1.56
C ASP A 234 -4.65 -27.43 1.92
N GLN A 235 -4.44 -26.78 3.07
CA GLN A 235 -5.25 -25.68 3.56
C GLN A 235 -5.30 -24.52 2.55
N ARG A 236 -6.51 -24.11 2.16
CA ARG A 236 -6.72 -23.11 1.09
C ARG A 236 -6.80 -21.67 1.58
N LEU A 237 -6.95 -21.47 2.89
CA LEU A 237 -7.03 -20.19 3.55
C LEU A 237 -6.40 -20.31 4.94
N PHE A 238 -5.61 -19.33 5.33
CA PHE A 238 -5.04 -19.29 6.68
C PHE A 238 -5.83 -18.34 7.56
N LEU A 239 -6.19 -18.80 8.75
CA LEU A 239 -6.73 -17.96 9.81
C LEU A 239 -5.83 -18.13 11.02
N VAL A 240 -5.18 -17.05 11.42
CA VAL A 240 -4.30 -17.01 12.59
C VAL A 240 -4.74 -15.88 13.52
N HIS A 241 -4.51 -16.06 14.81
CA HIS A 241 -4.85 -15.02 15.79
C HIS A 241 -3.90 -15.06 16.98
N GLY A 242 -3.78 -13.93 17.67
CA GLY A 242 -3.01 -13.87 18.90
C GLY A 242 -3.58 -12.87 19.89
N GLU A 243 -3.37 -13.14 21.17
CA GLU A 243 -3.81 -12.28 22.26
C GLU A 243 -2.95 -11.02 22.32
N GLY A 244 -3.58 -9.85 22.38
CA GLY A 244 -2.89 -8.57 22.52
C GLY A 244 -2.10 -8.10 21.29
N TRP A 245 -2.26 -8.76 20.13
CA TRP A 245 -1.63 -8.31 18.88
C TRP A 245 -2.13 -6.91 18.50
N PRO A 246 -1.27 -5.93 18.17
CA PRO A 246 -1.78 -4.59 17.88
C PRO A 246 -2.59 -4.55 16.57
N GLU A 247 -3.82 -4.04 16.64
CA GLU A 247 -4.74 -3.95 15.48
C GLU A 247 -4.13 -3.18 14.29
N GLY A 248 -3.29 -2.17 14.56
CA GLY A 248 -2.58 -1.42 13.51
C GLY A 248 -1.57 -2.26 12.70
N ILE A 249 -1.22 -3.45 13.18
CA ILE A 249 -0.19 -4.34 12.62
C ILE A 249 -0.79 -5.59 11.95
N VAL A 250 -1.94 -6.09 12.40
CA VAL A 250 -2.52 -7.35 11.86
C VAL A 250 -2.72 -7.32 10.34
N GLY A 251 -3.06 -6.16 9.77
CA GLY A 251 -3.17 -5.99 8.32
C GLY A 251 -1.85 -6.12 7.56
N LEU A 252 -0.72 -5.73 8.17
CA LEU A 252 0.61 -5.88 7.58
C LEU A 252 1.05 -7.35 7.59
N VAL A 253 0.74 -8.06 8.68
CA VAL A 253 1.00 -9.50 8.82
C VAL A 253 0.17 -10.27 7.78
N ALA A 254 -1.13 -9.97 7.69
CA ALA A 254 -2.03 -10.60 6.71
C ALA A 254 -1.53 -10.40 5.27
N GLY A 255 -1.09 -9.19 4.92
CA GLY A 255 -0.59 -8.87 3.58
C GLY A 255 0.65 -9.67 3.21
N LYS A 256 1.65 -9.70 4.09
CA LYS A 256 2.91 -10.44 3.85
C LYS A 256 2.69 -11.94 3.77
N LEU A 257 1.81 -12.51 4.59
CA LEU A 257 1.46 -13.94 4.52
C LEU A 257 0.69 -14.26 3.24
N ALA A 258 -0.27 -13.40 2.86
CA ALA A 258 -1.02 -13.58 1.61
C ALA A 258 -0.10 -13.56 0.38
N GLU A 259 0.88 -12.65 0.35
CA GLU A 259 1.93 -12.60 -0.68
C GLU A 259 2.78 -13.87 -0.67
N LYS A 260 3.37 -14.24 0.48
CA LYS A 260 4.26 -15.40 0.63
C LYS A 260 3.59 -16.71 0.21
N TYR A 261 2.34 -16.92 0.58
CA TYR A 261 1.64 -18.18 0.36
C TYR A 261 0.69 -18.18 -0.84
N SER A 262 0.46 -17.02 -1.48
CA SER A 262 -0.51 -16.86 -2.57
C SER A 262 -1.91 -17.39 -2.21
N ARG A 263 -2.33 -17.17 -0.96
CA ARG A 263 -3.58 -17.67 -0.37
C ARG A 263 -4.31 -16.54 0.36
N PRO A 264 -5.65 -16.62 0.52
CA PRO A 264 -6.35 -15.76 1.47
C PRO A 264 -5.84 -16.00 2.88
N VAL A 265 -5.54 -14.92 3.60
CA VAL A 265 -5.06 -14.93 4.97
C VAL A 265 -5.89 -13.96 5.81
N LEU A 266 -6.41 -14.46 6.92
CA LEU A 266 -7.10 -13.72 7.96
C LEU A 266 -6.19 -13.70 9.19
N VAL A 267 -5.92 -12.51 9.71
CA VAL A 267 -5.12 -12.31 10.92
C VAL A 267 -5.96 -11.52 11.91
N ALA A 268 -6.14 -12.03 13.12
CA ALA A 268 -6.92 -11.37 14.16
C ALA A 268 -6.13 -11.10 15.43
N SER A 269 -6.38 -9.95 16.03
CA SER A 269 -6.04 -9.67 17.41
C SER A 269 -7.19 -10.09 18.31
N GLN A 270 -6.89 -10.79 19.39
CA GLN A 270 -7.85 -11.14 20.42
C GLN A 270 -7.67 -10.24 21.65
N SER A 271 -8.77 -9.67 22.12
CA SER A 271 -8.86 -8.90 23.35
C SER A 271 -10.13 -9.31 24.10
N GLY A 272 -9.96 -10.05 25.20
CA GLY A 272 -11.08 -10.60 25.95
C GLY A 272 -11.95 -11.55 25.12
N ASP A 273 -13.24 -11.22 25.00
CA ASP A 273 -14.23 -12.00 24.24
C ASP A 273 -14.36 -11.59 22.77
N GLU A 274 -13.58 -10.61 22.31
CA GLU A 274 -13.64 -10.12 20.93
C GLU A 274 -12.34 -10.38 20.16
N LEU A 275 -12.50 -10.66 18.88
CA LEU A 275 -11.43 -10.70 17.90
C LEU A 275 -11.69 -9.64 16.84
N VAL A 276 -10.66 -8.84 16.57
CA VAL A 276 -10.66 -7.84 15.50
C VAL A 276 -9.55 -8.18 14.54
N GLY A 277 -9.90 -8.39 13.27
CA GLY A 277 -8.97 -8.90 12.29
C GLY A 277 -8.99 -8.18 10.96
N SER A 278 -7.93 -8.45 10.21
CA SER A 278 -7.78 -8.03 8.82
C SER A 278 -7.54 -9.23 7.93
N ALA A 279 -8.12 -9.19 6.74
CA ALA A 279 -7.99 -10.21 5.72
C ALA A 279 -7.27 -9.63 4.50
N ARG A 280 -6.38 -10.42 3.88
CA ARG A 280 -5.71 -10.12 2.61
C ARG A 280 -5.69 -11.37 1.74
N GLY A 281 -5.75 -11.22 0.43
CA GLY A 281 -5.81 -12.39 -0.44
C GLY A 281 -5.77 -12.06 -1.93
N PRO A 282 -5.57 -13.10 -2.76
CA PRO A 282 -5.55 -12.96 -4.22
C PRO A 282 -6.94 -12.64 -4.77
N GLU A 283 -7.01 -12.09 -5.99
CA GLU A 283 -8.27 -11.76 -6.68
C GLU A 283 -9.18 -12.97 -6.88
N SER A 284 -8.61 -14.17 -6.94
CA SER A 284 -9.35 -15.43 -7.06
C SER A 284 -10.25 -15.74 -5.87
N PHE A 285 -10.16 -14.98 -4.77
CA PHE A 285 -11.03 -15.12 -3.61
C PHE A 285 -11.51 -13.75 -3.10
N HIS A 286 -12.72 -13.36 -3.50
CA HIS A 286 -13.32 -12.11 -3.04
C HIS A 286 -13.62 -12.14 -1.53
N LEU A 287 -12.82 -11.43 -0.73
CA LEU A 287 -12.88 -11.43 0.73
C LEU A 287 -14.19 -10.83 1.26
N ALA A 288 -14.55 -9.62 0.84
CA ALA A 288 -15.74 -8.95 1.38
C ALA A 288 -17.03 -9.75 1.13
N ASP A 289 -17.24 -10.26 -0.08
CA ASP A 289 -18.35 -11.17 -0.40
C ASP A 289 -18.37 -12.43 0.44
N SER A 290 -17.19 -12.99 0.73
CA SER A 290 -17.09 -14.22 1.54
C SER A 290 -17.42 -13.93 3.00
N LEU A 291 -17.00 -12.79 3.55
CA LEU A 291 -17.40 -12.32 4.88
C LEU A 291 -18.89 -11.99 4.95
N ARG A 292 -19.48 -11.39 3.89
CA ARG A 292 -20.92 -11.09 3.81
C ARG A 292 -21.79 -12.36 3.89
N LYS A 293 -21.30 -13.51 3.43
CA LYS A 293 -22.00 -14.79 3.61
C LYS A 293 -22.02 -15.28 5.06
N LEU A 294 -21.10 -14.78 5.88
CA LEU A 294 -20.91 -15.17 7.27
C LEU A 294 -21.31 -14.06 8.26
N THR A 295 -22.09 -13.06 7.83
CA THR A 295 -22.51 -11.93 8.68
C THR A 295 -23.12 -12.37 10.01
N HIS A 296 -23.82 -13.50 10.05
CA HIS A 296 -24.42 -14.05 11.26
C HIS A 296 -23.41 -14.49 12.35
N LEU A 297 -22.12 -14.62 12.01
CA LEU A 297 -21.02 -14.94 12.93
C LEU A 297 -20.15 -13.72 13.26
N LEU A 298 -20.35 -12.61 12.55
CA LEU A 298 -19.48 -11.43 12.61
C LEU A 298 -20.18 -10.32 13.40
N THR A 299 -19.44 -9.64 14.28
CA THR A 299 -19.92 -8.42 14.95
C THR A 299 -19.85 -7.21 14.03
N ARG A 300 -18.88 -7.21 13.10
CA ARG A 300 -18.68 -6.20 12.06
C ARG A 300 -17.90 -6.78 10.89
N HIS A 301 -18.10 -6.27 9.68
CA HIS A 301 -17.22 -6.55 8.54
C HIS A 301 -17.33 -5.48 7.46
N GLY A 302 -16.29 -5.36 6.64
CA GLY A 302 -16.27 -4.44 5.49
C GLY A 302 -14.97 -4.54 4.71
N GLY A 303 -14.97 -4.05 3.47
CA GLY A 303 -13.77 -4.04 2.62
C GLY A 303 -14.10 -4.28 1.15
N HIS A 304 -13.10 -4.80 0.44
CA HIS A 304 -13.10 -5.02 -1.01
C HIS A 304 -12.69 -6.48 -1.33
N ALA A 305 -12.43 -6.76 -2.61
CA ALA A 305 -12.06 -8.09 -3.08
C ALA A 305 -10.79 -8.64 -2.41
N GLN A 306 -9.72 -7.84 -2.35
CA GLN A 306 -8.39 -8.29 -1.88
C GLN A 306 -8.04 -7.88 -0.44
N ALA A 307 -8.84 -7.01 0.19
CA ALA A 307 -8.61 -6.56 1.56
C ALA A 307 -9.94 -6.37 2.29
N ALA A 308 -10.04 -6.88 3.51
CA ALA A 308 -11.22 -6.66 4.36
C ALA A 308 -10.85 -6.57 5.85
N GLY A 309 -11.73 -5.95 6.64
CA GLY A 309 -11.72 -5.97 8.10
C GLY A 309 -12.92 -6.74 8.64
N PHE A 310 -12.77 -7.38 9.78
CA PHE A 310 -13.82 -8.16 10.43
C PHE A 310 -13.71 -8.14 11.96
N GLY A 311 -14.83 -8.37 12.64
CA GLY A 311 -14.90 -8.57 14.08
C GLY A 311 -15.73 -9.82 14.41
N ILE A 312 -15.31 -10.60 15.41
CA ILE A 312 -15.91 -11.88 15.79
C ILE A 312 -15.91 -12.00 17.31
N LYS A 313 -16.93 -12.65 17.89
CA LYS A 313 -16.86 -13.10 19.28
C LYS A 313 -16.01 -14.37 19.40
N ALA A 314 -15.27 -14.51 20.50
CA ALA A 314 -14.36 -15.63 20.72
C ALA A 314 -15.06 -16.99 20.71
N ASP A 315 -16.31 -17.06 21.17
CA ASP A 315 -17.13 -18.27 21.15
C ASP A 315 -17.60 -18.68 19.72
N LYS A 316 -17.55 -17.76 18.75
CA LYS A 316 -17.87 -18.01 17.33
C LYS A 316 -16.66 -18.35 16.47
N LEU A 317 -15.44 -18.21 17.00
CA LEU A 317 -14.20 -18.38 16.23
C LEU A 317 -14.08 -19.75 15.58
N GLY A 318 -14.39 -20.82 16.30
CA GLY A 318 -14.34 -22.19 15.76
C GLY A 318 -15.28 -22.36 14.57
N GLN A 319 -16.56 -22.01 14.75
CA GLN A 319 -17.57 -22.10 13.68
C GLN A 319 -17.19 -21.22 12.47
N PHE A 320 -16.74 -20.00 12.70
CA PHE A 320 -16.29 -19.11 11.63
C PHE A 320 -15.11 -19.70 10.85
N THR A 321 -14.13 -20.26 11.55
CA THR A 321 -12.94 -20.89 10.94
C THR A 321 -13.33 -22.04 10.02
N ASP A 322 -14.25 -22.89 10.45
CA ASP A 322 -14.75 -24.00 9.65
C ASP A 322 -15.50 -23.52 8.39
N GLU A 323 -16.42 -22.58 8.55
CA GLU A 323 -17.25 -22.09 7.44
C GLU A 323 -16.43 -21.30 6.40
N ILE A 324 -15.52 -20.43 6.83
CA ILE A 324 -14.68 -19.66 5.90
C ILE A 324 -13.67 -20.55 5.18
N THR A 325 -13.12 -21.56 5.86
CA THR A 325 -12.23 -22.56 5.26
C THR A 325 -12.96 -23.39 4.21
N ALA A 326 -14.21 -23.82 4.51
CA ALA A 326 -15.04 -24.57 3.56
C ALA A 326 -15.39 -23.74 2.32
N LEU A 327 -15.71 -22.44 2.51
CA LEU A 327 -15.92 -21.50 1.41
C LEU A 327 -14.67 -21.36 0.54
N ALA A 328 -13.49 -21.18 1.16
CA ALA A 328 -12.22 -21.09 0.43
C ALA A 328 -11.91 -22.38 -0.35
N LYS A 329 -12.10 -23.55 0.25
CA LYS A 329 -11.90 -24.84 -0.41
C LYS A 329 -12.82 -25.03 -1.62
N THR A 330 -14.08 -24.58 -1.50
CA THR A 330 -15.06 -24.66 -2.59
C THR A 330 -14.72 -23.69 -3.72
N LYS A 331 -14.40 -22.43 -3.41
CA LYS A 331 -14.13 -21.40 -4.41
C LYS A 331 -12.79 -21.59 -5.13
N LEU A 332 -11.73 -21.91 -4.39
CA LEU A 332 -10.37 -22.05 -4.94
C LEU A 332 -10.12 -23.43 -5.54
N GLY A 333 -10.96 -24.41 -5.20
CA GLY A 333 -10.87 -25.78 -5.71
C GLY A 333 -9.54 -26.46 -5.35
N LYS A 334 -9.14 -27.41 -6.20
CA LYS A 334 -7.91 -28.22 -6.01
C LYS A 334 -6.70 -27.71 -6.80
N GLY A 335 -6.84 -26.63 -7.57
CA GLY A 335 -5.75 -26.08 -8.40
C GLY A 335 -4.53 -25.65 -7.58
N LYS A 336 -3.37 -25.48 -8.20
CA LYS A 336 -2.19 -24.95 -7.51
C LYS A 336 -2.38 -23.46 -7.22
N LEU A 337 -2.11 -23.07 -5.97
CA LEU A 337 -2.03 -21.67 -5.54
C LEU A 337 -0.55 -21.35 -5.43
N GLU A 338 0.04 -20.95 -6.55
CA GLU A 338 1.46 -20.66 -6.68
C GLU A 338 1.63 -19.21 -7.15
N PRO A 339 2.70 -18.53 -6.70
CA PRO A 339 3.07 -17.24 -7.24
C PRO A 339 3.19 -17.31 -8.76
N LYS A 340 2.67 -16.29 -9.44
CA LYS A 340 2.82 -16.13 -10.89
C LYS A 340 3.73 -14.95 -11.17
N LEU A 341 4.57 -15.09 -12.18
CA LEU A 341 5.38 -14.01 -12.72
C LEU A 341 5.01 -13.85 -14.19
N ASP A 342 4.42 -12.71 -14.52
CA ASP A 342 4.12 -12.36 -15.90
C ASP A 342 5.39 -11.80 -16.55
N ILE A 343 5.78 -12.37 -17.69
CA ILE A 343 6.96 -11.96 -18.46
C ILE A 343 6.49 -11.06 -19.60
N ASP A 344 6.95 -9.81 -19.60
CA ASP A 344 6.61 -8.84 -20.64
C ASP A 344 7.46 -9.03 -21.89
N LEU A 345 8.74 -9.42 -21.70
CA LEU A 345 9.69 -9.56 -22.79
C LEU A 345 10.62 -10.75 -22.58
N LEU A 346 10.58 -11.72 -23.49
CA LEU A 346 11.62 -12.73 -23.63
C LEU A 346 12.64 -12.24 -24.67
N THR A 347 13.91 -12.08 -24.28
CA THR A 347 14.94 -11.52 -25.16
C THR A 347 16.34 -12.03 -24.85
N ASP A 348 17.29 -11.69 -25.71
CA ASP A 348 18.72 -12.00 -25.57
C ASP A 348 19.48 -10.82 -24.95
N LEU A 349 20.58 -11.09 -24.23
CA LEU A 349 21.40 -10.05 -23.59
C LEU A 349 21.99 -9.04 -24.60
N GLU A 350 22.17 -9.48 -25.84
CA GLU A 350 22.64 -8.69 -26.98
C GLU A 350 21.75 -7.48 -27.29
N LEU A 351 20.47 -7.58 -26.97
CA LEU A 351 19.45 -6.57 -27.24
C LEU A 351 19.21 -5.66 -26.04
N VAL A 352 20.10 -5.69 -25.05
CA VAL A 352 20.02 -4.87 -23.84
C VAL A 352 21.12 -3.82 -23.87
N SER A 353 20.76 -2.57 -24.13
CA SER A 353 21.69 -1.43 -24.11
C SER A 353 21.27 -0.33 -23.14
N LEU A 354 22.25 0.47 -22.70
CA LEU A 354 22.00 1.64 -21.86
C LEU A 354 21.04 2.63 -22.53
N ALA A 355 21.15 2.83 -23.85
CA ALA A 355 20.30 3.75 -24.59
C ALA A 355 18.82 3.30 -24.58
N GLU A 356 18.56 2.00 -24.71
CA GLU A 356 17.19 1.45 -24.63
C GLU A 356 16.62 1.59 -23.21
N LEU A 357 17.44 1.37 -22.18
CA LEU A 357 17.01 1.56 -20.79
C LEU A 357 16.77 3.04 -20.44
N GLU A 358 17.55 3.97 -21.00
CA GLU A 358 17.30 5.41 -20.87
C GLU A 358 15.99 5.81 -21.54
N ASN A 359 15.68 5.27 -22.73
CA ASN A 359 14.38 5.45 -23.36
C ASN A 359 13.23 4.88 -22.51
N LEU A 360 13.46 3.71 -21.87
CA LEU A 360 12.47 3.10 -20.99
C LEU A 360 12.16 4.01 -19.79
N GLN A 361 13.12 4.76 -19.26
CA GLN A 361 12.88 5.69 -18.14
C GLN A 361 11.82 6.75 -18.46
N ALA A 362 11.63 7.14 -19.72
CA ALA A 362 10.58 8.08 -20.15
C ALA A 362 9.15 7.51 -19.94
N PHE A 363 9.00 6.20 -19.81
CA PHE A 363 7.75 5.54 -19.45
C PHE A 363 7.49 5.56 -17.93
N GLY A 364 8.41 6.09 -17.13
CA GLY A 364 8.15 6.40 -15.72
C GLY A 364 7.19 7.60 -15.55
N PRO A 365 6.68 7.85 -14.34
CA PRO A 365 6.95 7.12 -13.11
C PRO A 365 6.35 5.70 -13.13
N PHE A 366 7.12 4.72 -12.66
CA PHE A 366 6.68 3.33 -12.55
C PHE A 366 6.03 3.07 -11.19
N GLY A 367 5.03 2.20 -11.14
CA GLY A 367 4.30 1.87 -9.92
C GLY A 367 3.12 0.95 -10.20
N PHE A 368 2.13 0.93 -9.31
CA PHE A 368 0.90 0.18 -9.55
C PHE A 368 0.22 0.68 -10.84
N GLY A 369 -0.33 -0.21 -11.67
CA GLY A 369 -0.90 0.13 -12.98
C GLY A 369 0.11 0.47 -14.10
N ASN A 370 1.36 0.79 -13.76
CA ASN A 370 2.45 1.03 -14.71
C ASN A 370 3.76 0.41 -14.18
N PRO A 371 3.86 -0.92 -14.05
CA PRO A 371 5.05 -1.57 -13.52
C PRO A 371 6.23 -1.42 -14.48
N ARG A 372 7.46 -1.62 -13.95
CA ARG A 372 8.62 -1.82 -14.84
C ARG A 372 8.44 -3.14 -15.58
N PRO A 373 8.75 -3.22 -16.89
CA PRO A 373 8.65 -4.47 -17.63
C PRO A 373 9.53 -5.54 -17.01
N ILE A 374 9.04 -6.78 -16.97
CA ILE A 374 9.78 -7.96 -16.55
C ILE A 374 10.36 -8.66 -17.78
N TRP A 375 11.69 -8.73 -17.81
CA TRP A 375 12.46 -9.31 -18.89
C TRP A 375 12.87 -10.71 -18.49
N ALA A 376 12.82 -11.68 -19.40
CA ALA A 376 13.33 -13.03 -19.21
C ALA A 376 14.49 -13.30 -20.15
N PHE A 377 15.53 -13.95 -19.61
CA PHE A 377 16.69 -14.46 -20.32
C PHE A 377 16.82 -15.94 -20.00
N LEU A 378 16.92 -16.77 -21.04
CA LEU A 378 16.95 -18.22 -20.89
C LEU A 378 18.38 -18.74 -21.05
N GLY A 379 18.69 -19.84 -20.36
CA GLY A 379 19.92 -20.57 -20.56
C GLY A 379 21.20 -19.81 -20.20
N LEU A 380 21.15 -18.89 -19.24
CA LEU A 380 22.34 -18.15 -18.82
C LEU A 380 23.22 -19.00 -17.91
N GLN A 381 24.52 -18.99 -18.16
CA GLN A 381 25.50 -19.65 -17.30
C GLN A 381 25.81 -18.78 -16.08
N VAL A 382 25.74 -19.38 -14.88
CA VAL A 382 26.20 -18.75 -13.64
C VAL A 382 27.72 -18.69 -13.66
N LEU A 383 28.29 -17.49 -13.66
CA LEU A 383 29.74 -17.27 -13.48
C LEU A 383 30.10 -17.08 -12.00
N SER A 384 29.23 -16.41 -11.24
CA SER A 384 29.36 -16.30 -9.80
C SER A 384 28.02 -16.04 -9.13
N ALA A 385 27.87 -16.53 -7.90
CA ALA A 385 26.77 -16.22 -6.99
C ALA A 385 27.37 -15.86 -5.62
N LYS A 386 27.12 -14.64 -5.13
CA LYS A 386 27.71 -14.12 -3.89
C LYS A 386 26.64 -13.52 -3.00
N ALA A 387 26.53 -14.02 -1.78
CA ALA A 387 25.70 -13.37 -0.78
C ALA A 387 26.28 -11.98 -0.45
N ILE A 388 25.41 -10.99 -0.29
CA ILE A 388 25.76 -9.60 0.05
C ILE A 388 24.77 -9.02 1.05
N GLY A 389 25.11 -7.85 1.60
CA GLY A 389 24.33 -7.14 2.62
C GLY A 389 24.80 -7.47 4.04
N LYS A 390 24.38 -6.65 5.01
CA LYS A 390 24.81 -6.78 6.42
C LYS A 390 24.50 -8.16 7.03
N GLN A 391 23.41 -8.80 6.60
CA GLN A 391 22.96 -10.12 7.05
C GLN A 391 23.14 -11.19 5.96
N GLN A 392 23.91 -10.92 4.90
CA GLN A 392 24.11 -11.86 3.78
C GLN A 392 22.79 -12.30 3.13
N GLN A 393 21.78 -11.42 3.16
CA GLN A 393 20.39 -11.73 2.81
C GLN A 393 20.07 -11.50 1.32
N HIS A 394 20.93 -10.81 0.58
CA HIS A 394 20.78 -10.60 -0.86
C HIS A 394 21.79 -11.46 -1.62
N LEU A 395 21.51 -11.77 -2.88
CA LEU A 395 22.39 -12.60 -3.71
C LEU A 395 22.72 -11.85 -5.00
N LYS A 396 24.01 -11.59 -5.22
CA LYS A 396 24.51 -10.99 -6.45
C LYS A 396 25.06 -12.09 -7.36
N PHE A 397 24.53 -12.15 -8.56
CA PHE A 397 24.96 -13.05 -9.61
C PHE A 397 25.75 -12.30 -10.68
N THR A 398 26.67 -13.01 -11.31
CA THR A 398 27.18 -12.67 -12.63
C THR A 398 26.77 -13.79 -13.56
N LEU A 399 25.96 -13.46 -14.56
CA LEU A 399 25.41 -14.42 -15.51
C LEU A 399 26.00 -14.14 -16.89
N ALA A 400 26.18 -15.16 -17.71
CA ALA A 400 26.69 -15.04 -19.07
C ALA A 400 25.85 -15.81 -20.08
N ASN A 401 25.69 -15.26 -21.28
CA ASN A 401 25.16 -16.03 -22.42
C ASN A 401 26.27 -16.87 -23.07
N GLU A 402 25.91 -17.73 -24.03
CA GLU A 402 26.85 -18.57 -24.77
C GLU A 402 27.92 -17.78 -25.54
N LYS A 403 27.64 -16.50 -25.86
CA LYS A 403 28.57 -15.59 -26.55
C LYS A 403 29.54 -14.86 -25.60
N GLY A 404 29.43 -15.10 -24.29
CA GLY A 404 30.30 -14.52 -23.27
C GLY A 404 29.95 -13.09 -22.84
N GLN A 405 28.81 -12.54 -23.29
CA GLN A 405 28.29 -11.29 -22.72
C GLN A 405 27.76 -11.56 -21.32
N THR A 406 27.96 -10.59 -20.42
CA THR A 406 27.62 -10.77 -19.01
C THR A 406 26.62 -9.72 -18.54
N ILE A 407 25.80 -10.12 -17.57
CA ILE A 407 24.91 -9.22 -16.83
C ILE A 407 25.08 -9.44 -15.32
N SER A 408 25.07 -8.33 -14.58
CA SER A 408 25.00 -8.35 -13.13
C SER A 408 23.54 -8.50 -12.72
N ALA A 409 23.21 -9.55 -11.96
CA ALA A 409 21.86 -9.78 -11.44
C ALA A 409 21.85 -9.69 -9.91
N LEU A 410 20.80 -9.10 -9.34
CA LEU A 410 20.65 -8.91 -7.90
C LEU A 410 19.28 -9.42 -7.45
N ALA A 411 19.28 -10.46 -6.60
CA ALA A 411 18.11 -10.95 -5.91
C ALA A 411 18.07 -10.38 -4.49
N PHE A 412 17.07 -9.56 -4.19
CA PHE A 412 16.88 -9.05 -2.83
C PHE A 412 16.16 -10.09 -1.95
N ARG A 413 16.64 -10.33 -0.72
CA ARG A 413 16.04 -11.33 0.19
C ARG A 413 15.92 -12.70 -0.50
N ALA A 414 17.01 -13.09 -1.16
CA ALA A 414 17.07 -14.28 -1.98
C ALA A 414 16.69 -15.51 -1.14
N LYS A 415 15.97 -16.45 -1.76
CA LYS A 415 15.58 -17.68 -1.10
C LYS A 415 16.82 -18.45 -0.64
N PRO A 416 16.82 -19.08 0.56
CA PRO A 416 17.98 -19.79 1.07
C PRO A 416 18.59 -20.79 0.08
N GLU A 417 17.75 -21.52 -0.66
CA GLU A 417 18.13 -22.50 -1.67
C GLU A 417 18.89 -21.89 -2.86
N TRP A 418 18.69 -20.59 -3.17
CA TRP A 418 19.43 -19.95 -4.27
C TRP A 418 20.91 -19.75 -3.94
N ARG A 419 21.30 -19.85 -2.67
CA ARG A 419 22.72 -19.78 -2.29
C ARG A 419 23.51 -21.02 -2.74
N GLU A 420 22.83 -22.07 -3.18
CA GLU A 420 23.44 -23.31 -3.64
C GLU A 420 23.87 -23.25 -5.12
N PHE A 421 23.47 -22.21 -5.88
CA PHE A 421 23.90 -22.05 -7.26
C PHE A 421 25.43 -21.96 -7.37
N VAL A 422 26.02 -22.81 -8.19
CA VAL A 422 27.48 -22.87 -8.40
C VAL A 422 27.89 -22.43 -9.81
N PRO A 423 29.13 -21.93 -9.99
CA PRO A 423 29.62 -21.59 -11.32
C PRO A 423 29.54 -22.76 -12.30
N GLY A 424 29.04 -22.49 -13.51
CA GLY A 424 28.86 -23.47 -14.57
C GLY A 424 27.42 -23.95 -14.75
N GLU A 425 26.57 -23.79 -13.73
CA GLU A 425 25.14 -24.10 -13.84
C GLU A 425 24.44 -23.17 -14.83
N VAL A 426 23.37 -23.68 -15.45
CA VAL A 426 22.57 -22.96 -16.43
C VAL A 426 21.22 -22.65 -15.80
N VAL A 427 20.82 -21.38 -15.85
CA VAL A 427 19.60 -20.87 -15.23
C VAL A 427 18.82 -20.00 -16.21
N ASP A 428 17.50 -20.05 -16.06
CA ASP A 428 16.62 -19.03 -16.61
C ASP A 428 16.42 -17.95 -15.55
N VAL A 429 16.46 -16.68 -15.95
CA VAL A 429 16.30 -15.55 -15.03
C VAL A 429 15.27 -14.58 -15.57
N ALA A 430 14.42 -14.08 -14.68
CA ALA A 430 13.46 -13.03 -14.98
C ALA A 430 13.58 -11.88 -13.97
N GLY A 431 13.43 -10.65 -14.44
CA GLY A 431 13.55 -9.49 -13.58
C GLY A 431 13.40 -8.15 -14.27
N ASP A 432 13.45 -7.10 -13.46
CA ASP A 432 13.50 -5.72 -13.92
C ASP A 432 14.93 -5.37 -14.34
N VAL A 433 15.13 -4.97 -15.60
CA VAL A 433 16.43 -4.52 -16.09
C VAL A 433 16.52 -3.00 -15.94
N ASN A 434 17.50 -2.54 -15.17
CA ASN A 434 17.67 -1.13 -14.86
C ASN A 434 19.12 -0.67 -14.95
N ILE A 435 19.29 0.66 -14.85
CA ILE A 435 20.60 1.32 -14.82
C ILE A 435 20.96 1.54 -13.36
N ASN A 436 22.01 0.87 -12.91
CA ASN A 436 22.63 1.14 -11.62
C ASN A 436 23.72 2.20 -11.82
N GLU A 437 23.56 3.34 -11.15
CA GLU A 437 24.55 4.42 -11.17
C GLU A 437 25.29 4.50 -9.83
N TRP A 438 26.60 4.29 -9.85
CA TRP A 438 27.44 4.34 -8.66
C TRP A 438 28.76 5.05 -8.96
N ASN A 439 29.11 6.07 -8.17
CA ASN A 439 30.32 6.90 -8.36
C ASN A 439 30.47 7.42 -9.81
N GLY A 440 29.37 7.82 -10.44
CA GLY A 440 29.34 8.32 -11.82
C GLY A 440 29.54 7.26 -12.91
N ARG A 441 29.51 5.97 -12.55
CA ARG A 441 29.49 4.85 -13.51
C ARG A 441 28.09 4.27 -13.60
N LYS A 442 27.56 4.22 -14.82
CA LYS A 442 26.30 3.55 -15.16
C LYS A 442 26.59 2.13 -15.62
N GLU A 443 25.95 1.16 -15.00
CA GLU A 443 26.02 -0.25 -15.38
C GLU A 443 24.61 -0.82 -15.52
N ILE A 444 24.43 -1.72 -16.48
CA ILE A 444 23.17 -2.47 -16.63
C ILE A 444 23.11 -3.54 -15.55
N GLN A 445 21.99 -3.57 -14.83
CA GLN A 445 21.74 -4.54 -13.77
C GLN A 445 20.34 -5.12 -13.92
N LEU A 446 20.20 -6.42 -13.65
CA LEU A 446 18.91 -7.09 -13.53
C LEU A 446 18.56 -7.25 -12.04
N ILE A 447 17.37 -6.83 -11.64
CA ILE A 447 16.79 -7.10 -10.33
C ILE A 447 15.87 -8.32 -10.45
N VAL A 448 16.33 -9.44 -9.91
CA VAL A 448 15.65 -10.75 -10.00
C VAL A 448 14.33 -10.71 -9.23
N LYS A 449 13.27 -11.28 -9.81
CA LYS A 449 11.94 -11.39 -9.21
C LYS A 449 11.62 -12.78 -8.66
#